data_AF-A0A1V6T0P5-F1
#
_entry.id   AF-A0A1V6T0P5-F1
#
_cell.length_a   1.000
_cell.length_b   1.000
_cell.length_c   1.000
_cell.angle_alpha   90.00
_cell.angle_beta   90.00
_cell.angle_gamma   90.00
#
_symmetry.space_group_name_H-M   'P 1'
#
loop_
_entity.id
_entity.type
_entity.pdbx_description
1 polymer ?
#
loop_
_entity_poly.entity_id
_entity_poly.type
_entity_poly.pdbx_seq_one_letter_code
_entity_poly.pdbx_strand_id
1 'polypeptide(L)'
;MSINIMENSIMSDFTSSNNVDSTVEIKTETFEQPRQPKQSRRGPYDPEPDYSAIMRRHFKEKGGCKRTARACDRCKCRKLPCDSNWDGCNNCQKADKECRVTDQITGETNPRDIITKMKTKLSLLESQVQDKDIKIREMKQFIQNQATHIQALRQGLASDCFGGCYNAPRGLVECLYPGSMPDGVDFIFDMPLGMGTPPSPYGDDLLGEIDEMI
;
A
#
# COMPACT_ATOMS: atom_id res chain seq x y z
N MET A 1 -19.32 -49.32 -21.61
CA MET A 1 -19.77 -50.62 -21.06
C MET A 1 -18.96 -50.90 -19.81
N SER A 2 -19.68 -51.05 -18.70
CA SER A 2 -19.37 -51.85 -17.51
C SER A 2 -18.27 -51.39 -16.53
N ILE A 3 -18.79 -50.96 -15.38
CA ILE A 3 -18.25 -50.88 -14.02
C ILE A 3 -17.83 -52.27 -13.51
N ASN A 4 -16.87 -52.35 -12.58
CA ASN A 4 -16.73 -53.32 -11.47
C ASN A 4 -15.58 -52.82 -10.57
N ILE A 5 -15.78 -52.10 -9.45
CA ILE A 5 -16.20 -52.55 -8.10
C ILE A 5 -15.63 -53.93 -7.73
N MET A 6 -14.61 -53.95 -6.86
CA MET A 6 -14.30 -55.10 -6.02
C MET A 6 -14.63 -54.74 -4.57
N GLU A 7 -15.81 -55.18 -4.15
CA GLU A 7 -16.16 -55.40 -2.74
C GLU A 7 -15.41 -56.63 -2.25
N ASN A 8 -14.83 -56.56 -1.06
CA ASN A 8 -14.47 -57.76 -0.31
C ASN A 8 -15.15 -57.69 1.06
N SER A 9 -16.30 -58.37 1.11
CA SER A 9 -16.99 -58.80 2.32
C SER A 9 -16.68 -60.27 2.53
N ILE A 10 -15.97 -60.61 3.60
CA ILE A 10 -15.99 -61.96 4.18
C ILE A 10 -16.18 -61.81 5.68
N MET A 11 -17.38 -62.21 6.13
CA MET A 11 -17.74 -62.49 7.50
C MET A 11 -17.68 -64.02 7.67
N SER A 12 -17.02 -64.52 8.72
CA SER A 12 -17.46 -65.72 9.49
C SER A 12 -16.45 -66.10 10.58
N ASP A 13 -16.90 -65.86 11.81
CA ASP A 13 -16.99 -66.78 12.95
C ASP A 13 -15.81 -67.72 13.28
N PHE A 14 -15.12 -67.41 14.37
CA PHE A 14 -14.61 -68.44 15.26
C PHE A 14 -14.93 -68.10 16.72
N THR A 15 -15.36 -69.13 17.44
CA THR A 15 -16.09 -69.14 18.71
C THR A 15 -15.24 -68.81 19.95
N SER A 16 -15.92 -68.31 20.98
CA SER A 16 -15.42 -68.02 22.33
C SER A 16 -14.71 -69.20 23.01
N SER A 17 -13.64 -68.89 23.75
CA SER A 17 -13.35 -69.46 25.08
C SER A 17 -12.30 -68.65 25.85
N ASN A 18 -12.79 -67.87 26.82
CA ASN A 18 -12.37 -67.66 28.21
C ASN A 18 -10.90 -67.55 28.68
N ASN A 19 -10.77 -66.63 29.65
CA ASN A 19 -9.74 -66.42 30.69
C ASN A 19 -8.44 -65.74 30.23
N VAL A 20 -7.94 -64.70 30.89
CA VAL A 20 -7.84 -64.51 32.35
C VAL A 20 -7.90 -63.01 32.69
N ASP A 21 -8.48 -62.71 33.85
CA ASP A 21 -8.46 -61.41 34.54
C ASP A 21 -7.10 -60.70 34.43
N SER A 22 -7.10 -59.54 33.79
CA SER A 22 -6.10 -58.51 34.01
C SER A 22 -6.83 -57.27 34.47
N THR A 23 -6.88 -57.09 35.79
CA THR A 23 -7.25 -55.84 36.43
C THR A 23 -6.25 -54.76 36.02
N VAL A 24 -6.46 -54.19 34.83
CA VAL A 24 -5.83 -52.92 34.46
C VAL A 24 -6.54 -51.87 35.30
N GLU A 25 -5.89 -51.47 36.38
CA GLU A 25 -6.25 -50.27 37.13
C GLU A 25 -6.20 -49.08 36.17
N ILE A 26 -7.35 -48.76 35.57
CA ILE A 26 -7.59 -47.46 34.94
C ILE A 26 -7.60 -46.48 36.11
N LYS A 27 -6.43 -45.93 36.43
CA LYS A 27 -6.31 -44.73 37.25
C LYS A 27 -7.06 -43.64 36.50
N THR A 28 -8.31 -43.46 36.89
CA THR A 28 -9.11 -42.29 36.53
C THR A 28 -8.47 -41.12 37.28
N GLU A 29 -7.38 -40.60 36.71
CA GLU A 29 -6.91 -39.27 37.04
C GLU A 29 -8.04 -38.33 36.69
N THR A 30 -8.79 -37.95 37.72
CA THR A 30 -9.76 -36.86 37.66
C THR A 30 -8.94 -35.63 37.30
N PHE A 31 -8.94 -35.28 36.01
CA PHE A 31 -8.36 -34.06 35.50
C PHE A 31 -9.22 -32.92 36.07
N GLU A 32 -8.92 -32.51 37.29
CA GLU A 32 -9.63 -31.42 37.96
C GLU A 32 -9.28 -30.15 37.21
N GLN A 33 -10.15 -29.78 36.26
CA GLN A 33 -10.02 -28.53 35.53
C GLN A 33 -9.96 -27.41 36.56
N PRO A 34 -8.92 -26.55 36.54
CA PRO A 34 -8.79 -25.48 37.51
C PRO A 34 -10.06 -24.62 37.47
N ARG A 35 -10.79 -24.60 38.59
CA ARG A 35 -11.98 -23.75 38.77
C ARG A 35 -11.54 -22.32 38.49
N GLN A 36 -11.97 -21.76 37.35
CA GLN A 36 -11.64 -20.38 37.04
C GLN A 36 -12.13 -19.48 38.18
N PRO A 37 -11.29 -18.55 38.67
CA PRO A 37 -11.70 -17.67 39.76
C PRO A 37 -12.97 -16.95 39.33
N LYS A 38 -14.02 -17.07 40.15
CA LYS A 38 -15.26 -16.31 39.95
C LYS A 38 -14.85 -14.84 39.98
N GLN A 39 -15.00 -14.14 38.86
CA GLN A 39 -14.67 -12.72 38.79
C GLN A 39 -15.46 -12.00 39.88
N SER A 40 -14.75 -11.38 40.81
CA SER A 40 -15.38 -10.55 41.85
C SER A 40 -16.25 -9.51 41.16
N ARG A 41 -17.48 -9.32 41.67
CA ARG A 41 -18.35 -8.26 41.19
C ARG A 41 -17.66 -6.94 41.51
N ARG A 42 -17.36 -6.15 40.46
CA ARG A 42 -16.81 -4.79 40.60
C ARG A 42 -17.70 -3.99 41.55
N GLY A 43 -17.07 -3.27 42.47
CA GLY A 43 -17.73 -2.32 43.36
C GLY A 43 -18.33 -1.15 42.56
N PRO A 44 -19.34 -0.46 43.11
CA PRO A 44 -20.01 0.65 42.41
C PRO A 44 -19.10 1.82 42.03
N TYR A 45 -18.00 2.02 42.75
CA TYR A 45 -17.06 3.13 42.56
C TYR A 45 -15.73 2.70 41.91
N ASP A 46 -15.61 1.43 41.51
CA ASP A 46 -14.39 0.98 40.83
C ASP A 46 -14.34 1.55 39.40
N PRO A 47 -13.17 2.04 38.95
CA PRO A 47 -13.02 2.57 37.59
C PRO A 47 -13.29 1.50 36.52
N GLU A 48 -13.82 1.90 35.36
CA GLU A 48 -14.07 0.98 34.25
C GLU A 48 -12.72 0.42 33.73
N PRO A 49 -12.57 -0.91 33.60
CA PRO A 49 -11.32 -1.53 33.16
C PRO A 49 -11.11 -1.30 31.67
N ASP A 50 -9.84 -1.36 31.26
CA ASP A 50 -9.50 -1.33 29.84
C ASP A 50 -9.90 -2.65 29.15
N TYR A 51 -11.04 -2.60 28.46
CA TYR A 51 -11.53 -3.73 27.67
C TYR A 51 -10.59 -4.14 26.55
N SER A 52 -9.82 -3.21 25.98
CA SER A 52 -8.91 -3.52 24.89
C SER A 52 -7.72 -4.35 25.35
N ALA A 53 -7.13 -4.04 26.51
CA ALA A 53 -6.11 -4.89 27.12
C ALA A 53 -6.62 -6.31 27.43
N ILE A 54 -7.85 -6.43 27.90
CA ILE A 54 -8.49 -7.73 28.16
C ILE A 54 -8.64 -8.51 26.85
N MET A 55 -9.09 -7.87 25.77
CA MET A 55 -9.27 -8.52 24.47
C MET A 55 -7.95 -8.88 23.80
N ARG A 56 -6.92 -8.04 23.87
CA ARG A 56 -5.57 -8.36 23.40
C ARG A 56 -5.01 -9.60 24.07
N ARG A 57 -5.14 -9.70 25.40
CA ARG A 57 -4.76 -10.91 26.14
C ARG A 57 -5.59 -12.12 25.72
N HIS A 58 -6.90 -11.96 25.58
CA HIS A 58 -7.79 -13.04 25.17
C HIS A 58 -7.45 -13.59 23.78
N PHE A 59 -7.14 -12.73 22.81
CA PHE A 59 -6.73 -13.18 21.47
C PHE A 59 -5.37 -13.87 21.49
N LYS A 60 -4.41 -13.37 22.29
CA LYS A 60 -3.09 -13.98 22.45
C LYS A 60 -3.13 -15.35 23.14
N GLU A 61 -3.90 -15.51 24.21
CA GLU A 61 -3.91 -16.73 25.05
C GLU A 61 -4.90 -17.79 24.58
N LYS A 62 -6.07 -17.39 24.07
CA LYS A 62 -7.20 -18.29 23.77
C LYS A 62 -7.50 -18.43 22.28
N GLY A 63 -6.68 -17.82 21.40
CA GLY A 63 -6.74 -18.04 19.95
C GLY A 63 -8.02 -17.55 19.27
N GLY A 64 -8.71 -16.54 19.84
CA GLY A 64 -9.94 -16.00 19.24
C GLY A 64 -11.17 -16.13 20.14
N CYS A 65 -12.23 -15.38 19.83
CA CYS A 65 -13.55 -15.56 20.43
C CYS A 65 -14.47 -16.21 19.39
N LYS A 66 -15.13 -17.32 19.73
CA LYS A 66 -16.09 -18.02 18.84
C LYS A 66 -17.34 -17.18 18.48
N ARG A 67 -17.60 -16.07 19.17
CA ARG A 67 -18.71 -15.14 18.86
C ARG A 67 -18.36 -14.22 17.70
N THR A 68 -19.39 -13.70 17.02
CA THR A 68 -19.36 -12.82 15.84
C THR A 68 -18.06 -12.04 15.68
N ALA A 69 -17.36 -12.29 14.56
CA ALA A 69 -15.99 -11.87 14.32
C ALA A 69 -15.74 -10.35 14.48
N ARG A 70 -16.78 -9.51 14.34
CA ARG A 70 -16.68 -8.06 14.16
C ARG A 70 -17.38 -7.21 15.25
N ALA A 71 -17.60 -7.75 16.44
CA ALA A 71 -18.05 -6.96 17.59
C ALA A 71 -16.90 -6.10 18.17
N CYS A 72 -17.22 -5.00 18.86
CA CYS A 72 -16.22 -4.19 19.57
C CYS A 72 -15.79 -4.84 20.90
N ASP A 73 -14.65 -4.41 21.44
CA ASP A 73 -14.03 -5.04 22.61
C ASP A 73 -14.91 -4.95 23.86
N ARG A 74 -15.57 -3.79 24.06
CA ARG A 74 -16.50 -3.58 25.18
C ARG A 74 -17.71 -4.51 25.11
N CYS A 75 -18.33 -4.65 23.94
CA CYS A 75 -19.46 -5.55 23.76
C CYS A 75 -19.04 -7.02 23.89
N LYS A 76 -17.83 -7.39 23.43
CA LYS A 76 -17.27 -8.74 23.63
C LYS A 76 -17.10 -9.05 25.12
N CYS A 77 -16.47 -8.15 25.89
CA CYS A 77 -16.25 -8.36 27.33
C CYS A 77 -17.55 -8.36 28.14
N ARG A 78 -18.48 -7.44 27.86
CA ARG A 78 -19.76 -7.34 28.59
C ARG A 78 -20.83 -8.31 28.08
N LYS A 79 -20.55 -9.06 27.00
CA LYS A 79 -21.49 -9.97 26.34
C LYS A 79 -22.79 -9.26 25.89
N LEU A 80 -22.68 -8.01 25.44
CA LEU A 80 -23.79 -7.20 24.92
C LEU A 80 -23.91 -7.36 23.40
N PRO A 81 -25.10 -7.15 22.80
CA PRO A 81 -25.24 -7.05 21.36
C PRO A 81 -24.42 -5.86 20.82
N CYS A 82 -23.78 -6.03 19.67
CA CYS A 82 -22.98 -4.97 19.05
C CYS A 82 -23.57 -4.63 17.69
N ASP A 83 -24.00 -3.38 17.52
CA ASP A 83 -24.46 -2.86 16.23
C ASP A 83 -23.27 -2.65 15.27
N SER A 84 -23.56 -2.59 13.97
CA SER A 84 -22.56 -2.45 12.89
C SER A 84 -22.33 -1.01 12.41
N ASN A 85 -22.73 -0.01 13.19
CA ASN A 85 -22.53 1.41 12.86
C ASN A 85 -21.05 1.79 12.81
N TRP A 86 -20.69 2.63 11.83
CA TRP A 86 -19.30 2.96 11.51
C TRP A 86 -18.67 3.96 12.49
N ASP A 87 -19.44 4.94 12.95
CA ASP A 87 -18.99 5.94 13.94
C ASP A 87 -18.86 5.36 15.37
N GLY A 88 -19.37 4.15 15.59
CA GLY A 88 -19.38 3.47 16.88
C GLY A 88 -20.69 2.72 17.10
N CYS A 89 -20.68 1.64 17.90
CA CYS A 89 -21.93 0.95 18.23
C CYS A 89 -22.77 1.78 19.21
N ASN A 90 -24.09 1.65 19.17
CA ASN A 90 -25.00 2.44 20.00
C ASN A 90 -24.72 2.25 21.50
N ASN A 91 -24.27 1.07 21.91
CA ASN A 91 -23.95 0.77 23.32
C ASN A 91 -22.69 1.49 23.84
N CYS A 92 -21.72 1.77 22.96
CA CYS A 92 -20.56 2.58 23.32
C CYS A 92 -20.92 4.06 23.29
N GLN A 93 -21.71 4.49 22.31
CA GLN A 93 -22.18 5.87 22.19
C GLN A 93 -23.03 6.28 23.40
N LYS A 94 -23.98 5.45 23.83
CA LYS A 94 -24.80 5.70 25.04
C LYS A 94 -24.00 5.74 26.35
N ALA A 95 -22.79 5.17 26.35
CA ALA A 95 -21.91 5.17 27.51
C ALA A 95 -20.86 6.29 27.44
N ASP A 96 -20.89 7.10 26.38
CA ASP A 96 -19.89 8.13 26.06
C ASP A 96 -18.45 7.56 26.10
N LYS A 97 -18.27 6.33 25.60
CA LYS A 97 -16.96 5.66 25.52
C LYS A 97 -16.58 5.41 24.07
N GLU A 98 -15.29 5.51 23.79
CA GLU A 98 -14.72 5.20 22.48
C GLU A 98 -14.96 3.74 22.09
N CYS A 99 -15.45 3.52 20.87
CA CYS A 99 -15.65 2.19 20.32
C CYS A 99 -14.33 1.67 19.74
N ARG A 100 -13.66 0.77 20.47
CA ARG A 100 -12.41 0.12 20.04
C ARG A 100 -12.64 -1.32 19.58
N VAL A 101 -11.90 -1.71 18.55
CA VAL A 101 -11.91 -3.06 17.98
C VAL A 101 -10.47 -3.54 17.93
N THR A 102 -10.19 -4.63 18.61
CA THR A 102 -8.91 -5.31 18.48
C THR A 102 -8.99 -6.33 17.34
N ASP A 103 -8.08 -6.22 16.39
CA ASP A 103 -7.94 -7.17 15.29
C ASP A 103 -7.33 -8.50 15.81
N GLN A 104 -7.85 -9.61 15.31
CA GLN A 104 -7.49 -10.96 15.74
C GLN A 104 -6.16 -11.41 15.13
N ILE A 105 -5.78 -10.85 13.99
CA ILE A 105 -4.55 -11.22 13.28
C ILE A 105 -3.40 -10.34 13.76
N THR A 106 -3.55 -9.02 13.66
CA THR A 106 -2.50 -8.07 14.03
C THR A 106 -2.39 -7.88 15.54
N GLY A 107 -3.47 -8.14 16.30
CA GLY A 107 -3.51 -7.88 17.74
C GLY A 107 -3.55 -6.39 18.08
N GLU A 108 -3.66 -5.51 17.09
CA GLU A 108 -3.72 -4.07 17.26
C GLU A 108 -5.14 -3.64 17.64
N THR A 109 -5.22 -2.69 18.58
CA THR A 109 -6.48 -2.08 18.98
C THR A 109 -6.65 -0.77 18.24
N ASN A 110 -7.60 -0.74 17.32
CA ASN A 110 -7.94 0.46 16.56
C ASN A 110 -9.35 0.97 16.92
N PRO A 111 -9.59 2.29 16.91
CA PRO A 111 -10.94 2.80 17.01
C PRO A 111 -11.73 2.40 15.76
N ARG A 112 -13.04 2.20 15.91
CA ARG A 112 -13.88 1.73 14.80
C ARG A 112 -13.93 2.70 13.62
N ASP A 113 -13.80 3.99 13.91
CA ASP A 113 -13.82 5.10 12.96
C ASP A 113 -12.48 5.31 12.22
N ILE A 114 -11.48 4.44 12.44
CA ILE A 114 -10.16 4.62 11.82
C ILE A 114 -10.26 4.63 10.29
N ILE A 115 -11.09 3.76 9.71
CA ILE A 115 -11.25 3.68 8.25
C ILE A 115 -11.82 5.00 7.72
N THR A 116 -12.73 5.64 8.47
CA THR A 116 -13.27 6.97 8.13
C THR A 116 -12.20 8.01 8.07
N LYS A 117 -11.43 8.08 9.15
CA LYS A 117 -10.34 9.05 9.29
C LYS A 117 -9.27 8.81 8.23
N MET A 118 -9.01 7.56 7.86
CA MET A 118 -8.08 7.25 6.78
C MET A 118 -8.62 7.67 5.42
N LYS A 119 -9.90 7.39 5.12
CA LYS A 119 -10.53 7.83 3.86
C LYS A 119 -10.53 9.35 3.70
N THR A 120 -10.87 10.09 4.76
CA THR A 120 -10.87 11.56 4.71
C THR A 120 -9.47 12.11 4.54
N LYS A 121 -8.46 11.53 5.19
CA LYS A 121 -7.05 11.89 5.00
C LYS A 121 -6.56 11.58 3.59
N LEU A 122 -6.90 10.42 3.04
CA LEU A 122 -6.54 10.06 1.66
C LEU A 122 -7.12 11.07 0.68
N SER A 123 -8.42 11.36 0.78
CA SER A 123 -9.07 12.36 -0.09
C SER A 123 -8.42 13.75 0.00
N LEU A 124 -8.05 14.18 1.21
CA LEU A 124 -7.33 15.44 1.40
C LEU A 124 -5.95 15.42 0.74
N LEU A 125 -5.20 14.34 0.94
CA LEU A 125 -3.86 14.20 0.38
C LEU A 125 -3.90 14.11 -1.15
N GLU A 126 -4.86 13.38 -1.72
CA GLU A 126 -5.10 13.29 -3.15
C GLU A 126 -5.38 14.67 -3.76
N SER A 127 -6.26 15.47 -3.14
CA SER A 127 -6.51 16.85 -3.56
C SER A 127 -5.24 17.72 -3.49
N GLN A 128 -4.45 17.59 -2.43
CA GLN A 128 -3.19 18.31 -2.29
C GLN A 128 -2.12 17.89 -3.31
N VAL A 129 -2.15 16.65 -3.80
CA VAL A 129 -1.26 16.18 -4.87
C VAL A 129 -1.72 16.78 -6.19
N GLN A 130 -3.02 16.69 -6.50
CA GLN A 130 -3.60 17.29 -7.70
C GLN A 130 -3.31 18.79 -7.82
N ASP A 131 -3.47 19.55 -6.73
CA ASP A 131 -3.17 20.99 -6.70
C ASP A 131 -1.70 21.28 -7.01
N LYS A 132 -0.78 20.45 -6.49
CA LYS A 132 0.65 20.60 -6.78
C LYS A 132 0.96 20.23 -8.23
N ASP A 133 0.33 19.19 -8.76
CA ASP A 133 0.52 18.78 -10.16
C ASP A 133 0.04 19.84 -11.14
N ILE A 134 -1.08 20.52 -10.83
CA ILE A 134 -1.56 21.67 -11.61
C ILE A 134 -0.52 22.79 -11.59
N LYS A 135 -0.02 23.19 -10.41
CA LYS A 135 1.01 24.23 -10.30
C LYS A 135 2.30 23.87 -11.02
N ILE A 136 2.72 22.60 -10.95
CA ILE A 136 3.89 22.11 -11.67
C ILE A 136 3.63 22.19 -13.19
N ARG A 137 2.45 21.81 -13.66
CA ARG A 137 2.08 21.90 -15.08
C ARG A 137 2.07 23.34 -15.57
N GLU A 138 1.46 24.26 -14.82
CA GLU A 138 1.45 25.69 -15.13
C GLU A 138 2.87 26.26 -15.19
N MET A 139 3.71 25.93 -14.22
CA MET A 139 5.11 26.40 -14.20
C MET A 139 5.93 25.81 -15.35
N LYS A 140 5.72 24.54 -15.70
CA LYS A 140 6.33 23.92 -16.88
C LYS A 140 5.91 24.62 -18.18
N GLN A 141 4.63 24.94 -18.34
CA GLN A 141 4.13 25.68 -19.50
C GLN A 141 4.74 27.07 -19.58
N PHE A 142 4.87 27.78 -18.46
CA PHE A 142 5.53 29.08 -18.42
C PHE A 142 6.99 29.01 -18.87
N ILE A 143 7.75 28.04 -18.36
CA ILE A 143 9.15 27.82 -18.76
C ILE A 143 9.24 27.49 -20.25
N GLN A 144 8.35 26.64 -20.77
CA GLN A 144 8.29 26.31 -22.20
C GLN A 144 8.01 27.54 -23.06
N ASN A 145 7.04 28.38 -22.67
CA ASN A 145 6.71 29.62 -23.38
C ASN A 145 7.87 30.63 -23.35
N GLN A 146 8.61 30.72 -22.25
CA GLN A 146 9.81 31.54 -22.19
C GLN A 146 10.92 30.98 -23.08
N ALA A 147 11.12 29.67 -23.11
CA ALA A 147 12.11 29.03 -23.95
C ALA A 147 11.84 29.26 -25.45
N THR A 148 10.58 29.14 -25.89
CA THR A 148 10.19 29.41 -27.29
C THR A 148 10.39 30.89 -27.65
N HIS A 149 10.06 31.82 -26.75
CA HIS A 149 10.32 33.25 -26.94
C HIS A 149 11.83 33.53 -27.09
N ILE A 150 12.67 32.96 -26.22
CA ILE A 150 14.14 33.10 -26.31
C ILE A 150 14.67 32.52 -27.63
N GLN A 151 14.14 31.37 -28.07
CA GLN A 151 14.54 30.75 -29.33
C GLN A 151 14.14 31.61 -30.54
N ALA A 152 12.95 32.21 -30.53
CA ALA A 152 12.51 33.14 -31.58
C ALA A 152 13.41 34.39 -31.65
N LEU A 153 13.78 34.97 -30.51
CA LEU A 153 14.74 36.08 -30.46
C LEU A 153 16.10 35.68 -31.03
N ARG A 154 16.61 34.49 -30.70
CA ARG A 154 17.87 33.97 -31.26
C ARG A 154 17.80 33.80 -32.78
N GLN A 155 16.69 33.30 -33.30
CA GLN A 155 16.49 33.13 -34.75
C GLN A 155 16.39 34.48 -35.48
N GLY A 156 15.69 35.47 -34.90
CA GLY A 156 15.62 36.82 -35.46
C GLY A 156 17.00 37.50 -35.54
N LEU A 157 17.82 37.34 -34.49
CA LEU A 157 19.21 37.82 -34.52
C LEU A 157 20.09 37.08 -35.56
N ALA A 158 19.76 35.83 -35.90
CA ALA A 158 20.50 35.07 -36.92
C ALA A 158 20.06 35.39 -38.36
N SER A 159 18.78 35.74 -38.59
CA SER A 159 18.26 36.10 -39.93
C SER A 159 18.81 37.44 -40.42
N ASP A 160 19.12 38.36 -39.52
CA ASP A 160 19.73 39.66 -39.87
C ASP A 160 21.20 39.51 -40.31
N CYS A 161 21.83 38.35 -40.09
CA CYS A 161 23.20 38.05 -40.55
C CYS A 161 23.26 37.29 -41.89
N PHE A 162 22.16 36.71 -42.38
CA PHE A 162 22.17 35.99 -43.66
C PHE A 162 21.96 36.88 -44.89
N GLY A 163 21.54 38.15 -44.68
CA GLY A 163 21.00 38.99 -45.75
C GLY A 163 21.72 40.31 -46.06
N GLY A 164 22.82 40.66 -45.38
CA GLY A 164 23.22 42.07 -45.27
C GLY A 164 24.68 42.45 -45.55
N CYS A 165 25.61 41.51 -45.72
CA CYS A 165 27.03 41.85 -45.92
C CYS A 165 27.48 41.93 -47.39
N TYR A 166 26.56 41.81 -48.35
CA TYR A 166 26.88 41.90 -49.79
C TYR A 166 26.70 43.29 -50.40
N ASN A 167 26.39 44.33 -49.59
CA ASN A 167 26.33 45.71 -50.10
C ASN A 167 26.91 46.76 -49.14
N ALA A 168 27.87 46.39 -48.30
CA ALA A 168 28.70 47.38 -47.63
C ALA A 168 29.66 47.99 -48.68
N PRO A 169 29.70 49.33 -48.87
CA PRO A 169 30.73 49.94 -49.69
C PRO A 169 32.07 49.54 -49.11
N ARG A 170 32.95 48.99 -49.97
CA ARG A 170 34.31 48.55 -49.63
C ARG A 170 34.99 49.62 -48.76
N GLY A 171 35.06 49.42 -47.44
CA GLY A 171 35.79 50.37 -46.61
C GLY A 171 35.68 50.32 -45.09
N LEU A 172 34.63 49.84 -44.43
CA LEU A 172 34.61 49.97 -42.95
C LEU A 172 33.59 49.14 -42.15
N VAL A 173 33.56 47.80 -42.31
CA VAL A 173 32.95 46.96 -41.26
C VAL A 173 33.83 45.75 -41.01
N GLU A 174 34.65 45.87 -39.98
CA GLU A 174 35.39 44.78 -39.37
C GLU A 174 34.38 43.92 -38.60
N CYS A 175 33.77 42.96 -39.28
CA CYS A 175 33.04 41.88 -38.60
C CYS A 175 34.08 40.99 -37.89
N LEU A 176 34.50 41.39 -36.69
CA LEU A 176 35.21 40.50 -35.78
C LEU A 176 34.24 39.41 -35.29
N TYR A 177 34.10 38.34 -36.07
CA TYR A 177 33.85 37.01 -35.50
C TYR A 177 35.19 36.25 -35.49
N PRO A 178 35.57 35.64 -34.35
CA PRO A 178 36.88 35.02 -34.18
C PRO A 178 36.91 33.70 -34.95
N GLY A 179 37.67 33.65 -36.03
CA GLY A 179 37.74 32.47 -36.88
C GLY A 179 38.90 32.50 -37.85
N SER A 180 40.13 32.55 -37.34
CA SER A 180 41.32 32.22 -38.13
C SER A 180 42.36 31.54 -37.23
N MET A 181 42.36 30.20 -37.22
CA MET A 181 43.57 29.43 -36.93
C MET A 181 44.31 29.25 -38.26
N PRO A 182 45.62 29.51 -38.33
CA PRO A 182 46.38 29.34 -39.55
C PRO A 182 46.79 27.87 -39.75
N ASP A 183 46.64 27.45 -40.99
CA ASP A 183 47.55 26.64 -41.81
C ASP A 183 48.36 25.51 -41.14
N GLY A 184 47.99 24.29 -41.54
CA GLY A 184 48.97 23.26 -41.85
C GLY A 184 49.21 22.21 -40.78
N VAL A 185 48.35 21.18 -40.75
CA VAL A 185 48.80 19.78 -40.67
C VAL A 185 47.79 18.89 -41.38
N ASP A 186 48.28 18.18 -42.40
CA ASP A 186 47.57 17.07 -43.03
C ASP A 186 47.29 15.97 -42.00
N PHE A 187 46.02 15.69 -41.74
CA PHE A 187 45.59 14.36 -41.32
C PHE A 187 44.45 13.92 -42.22
N ILE A 188 44.83 13.35 -43.37
CA ILE A 188 43.98 12.42 -44.10
C ILE A 188 43.85 11.19 -43.20
N PHE A 189 42.68 11.01 -42.59
CA PHE A 189 42.15 9.67 -42.39
C PHE A 189 40.72 9.64 -42.93
N ASP A 190 40.62 9.01 -44.08
CA ASP A 190 39.41 8.66 -44.79
C ASP A 190 38.59 7.60 -44.02
N MET A 191 37.27 7.67 -44.24
CA MET A 191 36.19 6.68 -44.00
C MET A 191 35.60 6.45 -42.59
N PRO A 192 34.32 6.03 -42.51
CA PRO A 192 33.17 6.34 -43.36
C PRO A 192 31.88 6.67 -42.56
N LEU A 193 30.83 7.03 -43.31
CA LEU A 193 29.43 7.19 -42.89
C LEU A 193 28.97 6.15 -41.84
N GLY A 194 28.55 6.64 -40.67
CA GLY A 194 27.91 5.85 -39.63
C GLY A 194 27.15 6.78 -38.67
N MET A 195 25.83 6.71 -38.72
CA MET A 195 24.91 7.53 -37.93
C MET A 195 25.11 7.34 -36.42
N GLY A 196 25.03 8.43 -35.67
CA GLY A 196 24.94 8.41 -34.21
C GLY A 196 24.57 9.78 -33.69
N THR A 197 23.28 10.04 -33.50
CA THR A 197 22.82 11.19 -32.71
C THR A 197 23.28 11.02 -31.26
N PRO A 198 23.71 12.09 -30.57
CA PRO A 198 24.01 12.00 -29.15
C PRO A 198 22.74 11.62 -28.37
N PRO A 199 22.82 10.76 -27.35
CA PRO A 199 21.66 10.42 -26.53
C PRO A 199 21.19 11.65 -25.76
N SER A 200 19.87 11.89 -25.83
CA SER A 200 19.15 12.83 -24.97
C SER A 200 19.44 12.51 -23.49
N PRO A 201 19.69 13.52 -22.63
CA PRO A 201 19.85 13.31 -21.19
C PRO A 201 18.52 13.12 -20.45
N TYR A 202 17.39 13.09 -21.16
CA TYR A 202 16.08 12.78 -20.59
C TYR A 202 15.62 11.44 -21.16
N GLY A 203 15.80 10.39 -20.37
CA GLY A 203 15.29 9.05 -20.66
C GLY A 203 13.76 9.06 -20.62
N ASP A 204 13.18 8.78 -21.78
CA ASP A 204 11.83 8.28 -21.93
C ASP A 204 11.85 6.78 -21.57
N ASP A 205 11.69 6.46 -20.28
CA ASP A 205 11.37 5.12 -19.81
C ASP A 205 10.70 5.29 -18.44
N LEU A 206 9.36 5.14 -18.39
CA LEU A 206 8.52 4.78 -17.21
C LEU A 206 7.04 5.25 -17.31
N LEU A 207 6.47 5.42 -18.51
CA LEU A 207 5.01 5.60 -18.66
C LEU A 207 4.46 4.80 -19.83
N GLY A 208 4.69 3.49 -19.82
CA GLY A 208 4.18 2.58 -20.84
C GLY A 208 3.60 1.29 -20.27
N GLU A 209 2.97 1.32 -19.07
CA GLU A 209 2.32 0.12 -18.51
C GLU A 209 1.38 0.44 -17.33
N ILE A 210 0.42 1.38 -17.47
CA ILE A 210 -0.73 1.46 -16.54
C ILE A 210 -2.03 1.88 -17.27
N ASP A 211 -2.28 1.33 -18.46
CA ASP A 211 -3.57 1.53 -19.16
C ASP A 211 -4.28 0.22 -19.54
N GLU A 212 -3.99 -0.89 -18.83
CA GLU A 212 -4.81 -2.10 -18.88
C GLU A 212 -5.16 -2.59 -17.48
N MET A 213 -5.94 -1.81 -16.72
CA MET A 213 -6.76 -2.35 -15.61
C MET A 213 -7.79 -1.34 -15.03
N ILE A 214 -8.62 -0.72 -15.89
CA ILE A 214 -9.95 -0.20 -15.50
C ILE A 214 -10.97 -0.62 -16.57
#